data_AF-A0A2M7Q1H5-F1
#
_entry.id   AF-A0A2M7Q1H5-F1
#
_cell.length_a   1.000
_cell.length_b   1.000
_cell.length_c   1.000
_cell.angle_alpha   90.00
_cell.angle_beta   90.00
_cell.angle_gamma   90.00
#
_symmetry.space_group_name_H-M   'P 1'
#
loop_
_entity.id
_entity.type
_entity.pdbx_description
1 polymer ?
#
loop_
_entity_poly.entity_id
_entity_poly.type
_entity_poly.pdbx_seq_one_letter_code
_entity_poly.pdbx_strand_id
1 'polypeptide(L)'
;MSCSAQGMHIAAIRLGLGLIFGLLIVSGYVVVPILFAQADSSTEAGRLAGHIFAAVNQGVLLLAVALAAFWFKLRQVSPPSHVDWMLLVLLAALVGANGWLVAPEIESIKHAAGAIDQLAKDDPLRMKFGMWHGVSSILHLLASLAAAVLLMKGAGTQTAACQPSGKGCASV
;
A
#
# COMPACT_ATOMS: atom_id res chain seq x y z
N MET A 1 19.41 -10.03 27.68
CA MET A 1 18.08 -9.37 27.57
C MET A 1 17.49 -9.57 26.16
N SER A 2 17.68 -10.74 25.54
CA SER A 2 17.94 -10.75 24.09
C SER A 2 16.85 -11.36 23.20
N CYS A 3 15.90 -12.13 23.76
CA CYS A 3 14.84 -12.77 22.96
C CYS A 3 13.57 -11.89 22.83
N SER A 4 13.17 -11.21 23.91
CA SER A 4 11.94 -10.37 23.94
C SER A 4 12.05 -9.12 23.04
N ALA A 5 13.20 -8.43 23.06
CA ALA A 5 13.41 -7.23 22.25
C ALA A 5 13.45 -7.52 20.74
N GLN A 6 14.05 -8.64 20.32
CA GLN A 6 14.04 -9.07 18.92
C GLN A 6 12.64 -9.46 18.44
N GLY A 7 11.86 -10.15 19.28
CA GLY A 7 10.47 -10.48 18.98
C GLY A 7 9.60 -9.23 18.74
N MET A 8 9.77 -8.21 19.59
CA MET A 8 9.05 -6.94 19.46
C MET A 8 9.37 -6.20 18.15
N HIS A 9 10.64 -6.22 17.74
CA HIS A 9 11.06 -5.59 16.50
C HIS A 9 10.48 -6.24 15.24
N ILE A 10 10.46 -7.57 15.19
CA ILE A 10 9.88 -8.31 14.07
C ILE A 10 8.36 -8.08 14.04
N ALA A 11 7.71 -8.06 15.20
CA ALA A 11 6.29 -7.74 15.30
C ALA A 11 5.99 -6.33 14.77
N ALA A 12 6.81 -5.33 15.10
CA ALA A 12 6.66 -3.97 14.60
C ALA A 12 6.80 -3.88 13.06
N ILE A 13 7.80 -4.55 12.47
CA ILE A 13 7.97 -4.63 11.00
C ILE A 13 6.72 -5.24 10.34
N ARG A 14 6.23 -6.35 10.87
CA ARG A 14 5.05 -7.03 10.33
C ARG A 14 3.79 -6.19 10.45
N LEU A 15 3.62 -5.50 11.58
CA LEU A 15 2.52 -4.58 11.76
C LEU A 15 2.59 -3.45 10.73
N GLY A 16 3.77 -2.84 10.53
CA GLY A 16 3.96 -1.79 9.53
C GLY A 16 3.62 -2.27 8.10
N LEU A 17 4.12 -3.44 7.70
CA LEU A 17 3.80 -4.04 6.40
C LEU A 17 2.31 -4.40 6.26
N GLY A 18 1.70 -4.92 7.33
CA GLY A 18 0.28 -5.25 7.38
C GLY A 18 -0.60 -4.00 7.26
N LEU A 19 -0.22 -2.90 7.91
CA LEU A 19 -0.90 -1.61 7.79
C LEU A 19 -0.79 -1.04 6.38
N ILE A 20 0.39 -1.10 5.75
CA ILE A 20 0.58 -0.67 4.36
C ILE A 20 -0.34 -1.48 3.43
N PHE A 21 -0.30 -2.81 3.53
CA PHE A 21 -1.12 -3.69 2.70
C PHE A 21 -2.62 -3.44 2.93
N GLY A 22 -3.04 -3.35 4.20
CA GLY A 22 -4.42 -3.08 4.58
C GLY A 22 -4.94 -1.75 4.06
N LEU A 23 -4.16 -0.67 4.18
CA LEU A 23 -4.51 0.64 3.66
C LEU A 23 -4.73 0.61 2.14
N LEU A 24 -3.86 -0.07 1.38
CA LEU A 24 -4.01 -0.20 -0.07
C LEU A 24 -5.23 -1.03 -0.46
N ILE A 25 -5.43 -2.19 0.18
CA ILE A 25 -6.52 -3.11 -0.19
C ILE A 25 -7.88 -2.57 0.22
N VAL A 26 -8.03 -2.12 1.47
CA VAL A 26 -9.33 -1.68 2.00
C VAL A 26 -9.80 -0.42 1.27
N SER A 27 -8.92 0.54 1.02
CA SER A 27 -9.30 1.76 0.29
C SER A 27 -9.76 1.45 -1.14
N GLY A 28 -8.97 0.70 -1.90
CA GLY A 28 -9.23 0.48 -3.32
C GLY A 28 -10.32 -0.54 -3.64
N TYR A 29 -10.47 -1.58 -2.82
CA TYR A 29 -11.34 -2.73 -3.14
C TYR A 29 -12.55 -2.86 -2.22
N VAL A 30 -12.64 -2.06 -1.16
CA VAL A 30 -13.79 -2.06 -0.24
C VAL A 30 -14.44 -0.68 -0.20
N VAL A 31 -13.69 0.35 0.20
CA VAL A 31 -14.25 1.68 0.41
C VAL A 31 -14.74 2.31 -0.89
N VAL A 32 -13.94 2.25 -1.97
CA VAL A 32 -14.33 2.84 -3.26
C VAL A 32 -15.59 2.18 -3.84
N PRO A 33 -15.70 0.84 -3.96
CA PRO A 33 -16.93 0.21 -4.42
C PRO A 33 -18.16 0.59 -3.58
N ILE A 34 -18.02 0.67 -2.25
CA ILE A 34 -19.11 1.09 -1.36
C ILE A 34 -19.53 2.53 -1.66
N LEU A 35 -18.59 3.45 -1.85
CA LEU A 35 -18.90 4.84 -2.20
C LEU A 35 -19.68 4.94 -3.50
N PHE A 36 -19.24 4.25 -4.55
CA PHE A 36 -19.94 4.28 -5.85
C PHE A 36 -21.29 3.54 -5.82
N ALA A 37 -21.49 2.60 -4.90
CA ALA A 37 -22.77 1.90 -4.74
C ALA A 37 -23.79 2.69 -3.89
N GLN A 38 -23.34 3.54 -2.97
CA GLN A 38 -24.22 4.24 -2.02
C GLN A 38 -24.33 5.75 -2.24
N ALA A 39 -23.41 6.39 -2.96
CA ALA A 39 -23.47 7.82 -3.20
C ALA A 39 -24.60 8.18 -4.19
N ASP A 40 -25.29 9.29 -3.92
CA ASP A 40 -26.35 9.82 -4.78
C ASP A 40 -25.85 10.27 -6.16
N SER A 41 -24.56 10.59 -6.27
CA SER A 41 -23.92 10.93 -7.54
C SER A 41 -22.52 10.34 -7.67
N SER A 42 -22.18 9.92 -8.89
CA SER A 42 -20.84 9.43 -9.25
C SER A 42 -19.75 10.49 -9.04
N THR A 43 -20.11 11.77 -9.19
CA THR A 43 -19.23 12.91 -8.99
C THR A 43 -18.83 13.04 -7.53
N GLU A 44 -19.79 12.92 -6.60
CA GLU A 44 -19.51 12.98 -5.16
C GLU A 44 -18.71 11.77 -4.69
N ALA A 45 -19.08 10.56 -5.15
CA ALA A 45 -18.29 9.34 -4.89
C ALA A 45 -16.84 9.49 -5.36
N GLY A 46 -16.63 10.01 -6.57
CA GLY A 46 -15.30 10.25 -7.13
C GLY A 46 -14.49 11.31 -6.38
N ARG A 47 -15.15 12.32 -5.82
CA ARG A 47 -14.52 13.34 -4.97
C ARG A 47 -14.08 12.75 -3.64
N LEU A 48 -14.94 12.00 -2.95
CA LEU A 48 -14.62 11.35 -1.69
C LEU A 48 -13.52 10.29 -1.86
N ALA A 49 -13.62 9.46 -2.91
CA ALA A 49 -12.60 8.48 -3.26
C ALA A 49 -11.23 9.15 -3.45
N GLY A 50 -11.17 10.28 -4.15
CA GLY A 50 -9.94 11.05 -4.34
C GLY A 50 -9.30 11.50 -3.01
N HIS A 51 -10.10 12.03 -2.09
CA HIS A 51 -9.61 12.44 -0.76
C HIS A 51 -9.09 11.25 0.06
N ILE A 52 -9.80 10.13 0.04
CA ILE A 52 -9.40 8.91 0.74
C ILE A 52 -8.07 8.39 0.16
N PHE A 53 -7.93 8.31 -1.16
CA PHE A 53 -6.68 7.89 -1.77
C PHE A 53 -5.52 8.84 -1.48
N ALA A 54 -5.76 10.16 -1.45
CA ALA A 54 -4.72 11.12 -1.09
C ALA A 54 -4.21 10.89 0.35
N ALA A 55 -5.13 10.72 1.31
CA ALA A 55 -4.78 10.43 2.71
C ALA A 55 -4.09 9.07 2.86
N VAL A 56 -4.58 8.04 2.15
CA VAL A 56 -4.00 6.69 2.14
C VAL A 56 -2.59 6.72 1.57
N ASN A 57 -2.37 7.38 0.43
CA ASN A 57 -1.06 7.47 -0.21
C ASN A 57 -0.05 8.16 0.72
N GLN A 58 -0.44 9.25 1.37
CA GLN A 58 0.40 9.92 2.38
C GLN A 58 0.72 8.98 3.56
N GLY A 59 -0.29 8.29 4.11
CA GLY A 59 -0.11 7.34 5.20
C GLY A 59 0.82 6.19 4.83
N VAL A 60 0.66 5.61 3.64
CA VAL A 60 1.51 4.54 3.11
C VAL A 60 2.95 5.01 2.94
N LEU A 61 3.17 6.21 2.40
CA LEU A 61 4.52 6.77 2.23
C LEU A 61 5.19 7.04 3.59
N LEU A 62 4.46 7.57 4.56
CA LEU A 62 4.97 7.76 5.93
C LEU A 62 5.36 6.43 6.58
N LEU A 63 4.51 5.40 6.44
CA LEU A 63 4.80 4.06 6.94
C LEU A 63 6.01 3.44 6.22
N ALA A 64 6.15 3.64 4.91
CA ALA A 64 7.29 3.16 4.14
C ALA A 64 8.60 3.81 4.60
N VAL A 65 8.61 5.12 4.86
CA VAL A 65 9.78 5.83 5.43
C VAL A 65 10.10 5.33 6.83
N ALA A 66 9.09 5.15 7.69
CA ALA A 66 9.28 4.62 9.03
C ALA A 66 9.87 3.20 9.00
N LEU A 67 9.39 2.35 8.09
CA LEU A 67 9.90 0.99 7.91
C LEU A 67 11.34 0.99 7.39
N ALA A 68 11.66 1.85 6.42
CA ALA A 68 13.02 2.05 5.93
C ALA A 68 13.97 2.45 7.07
N ALA A 69 13.57 3.45 7.88
CA ALA A 69 14.36 3.88 9.03
C ALA A 69 14.58 2.75 10.05
N PHE A 70 13.55 1.94 10.29
CA PHE A 70 13.65 0.78 11.17
C PHE A 70 14.63 -0.27 10.63
N TRP A 71 14.54 -0.60 9.35
CA TRP A 71 15.48 -1.50 8.67
C TRP A 71 16.92 -1.00 8.72
N PHE A 72 17.16 0.29 8.51
CA PHE A 72 18.51 0.87 8.65
C PHE A 72 19.06 0.71 10.07
N LYS A 73 18.24 0.95 11.09
CA LYS A 73 18.64 0.83 12.51
C LYS A 73 18.92 -0.63 12.89
N LEU A 74 18.20 -1.59 12.32
CA LEU A 74 18.30 -3.01 12.65
C LEU A 74 19.22 -3.82 11.73
N ARG A 75 19.89 -3.18 10.76
CA ARG A 75 20.73 -3.85 9.75
C ARG A 75 21.79 -4.82 10.31
N GLN A 76 22.27 -4.58 11.54
CA GLN A 76 23.27 -5.43 12.20
C GLN A 76 22.68 -6.69 12.85
N VAL A 77 21.37 -6.68 13.11
CA VAL A 77 20.66 -7.76 13.84
C VAL A 77 19.82 -8.61 12.89
N SER A 78 19.16 -7.97 11.94
CA SER A 78 18.37 -8.63 10.90
C SER A 78 18.41 -7.77 9.64
N PRO A 79 19.43 -7.97 8.78
CA PRO A 79 19.55 -7.18 7.56
C PRO A 79 18.42 -7.52 6.59
N PRO A 80 17.65 -6.53 6.10
CA PRO A 80 16.74 -6.76 4.98
C PRO A 80 17.53 -7.16 3.73
N SER A 81 16.94 -8.01 2.89
CA SER A 81 17.56 -8.37 1.62
C SER A 81 17.52 -7.20 0.63
N HIS A 82 18.38 -7.24 -0.39
CA HIS A 82 18.32 -6.26 -1.50
C HIS A 82 16.95 -6.23 -2.17
N VAL A 83 16.27 -7.38 -2.24
CA VAL A 83 14.92 -7.48 -2.81
C VAL A 83 13.88 -6.75 -1.94
N ASP A 84 14.02 -6.79 -0.61
CA ASP A 84 13.08 -6.10 0.29
C ASP A 84 13.18 -4.58 0.14
N TRP A 85 14.41 -4.06 0.03
CA TRP A 85 14.65 -2.65 -0.28
C TRP A 85 14.09 -2.25 -1.64
N MET A 86 14.34 -3.06 -2.67
CA MET A 86 13.85 -2.80 -4.02
C MET A 86 12.32 -2.77 -4.06
N LEU A 87 11.65 -3.71 -3.38
CA LEU A 87 10.19 -3.75 -3.29
C LEU A 87 9.63 -2.55 -2.51
N LEU A 88 10.29 -2.13 -1.43
CA LEU A 88 9.85 -0.95 -0.65
C LEU A 88 9.97 0.34 -1.48
N VAL A 89 11.09 0.51 -2.19
CA VAL A 89 11.30 1.65 -3.09
C VAL A 89 10.31 1.62 -4.25
N LEU A 90 10.08 0.45 -4.86
CA LEU A 90 9.09 0.28 -5.92
C LEU A 90 7.70 0.66 -5.43
N LEU A 91 7.29 0.16 -4.25
CA LEU A 91 6.00 0.49 -3.64
C LEU A 91 5.87 2.01 -3.43
N ALA A 92 6.88 2.64 -2.83
CA ALA A 92 6.87 4.08 -2.59
C ALA A 92 6.82 4.88 -3.90
N ALA A 93 7.54 4.44 -4.94
CA ALA A 93 7.52 5.07 -6.26
C ALA A 93 6.15 4.94 -6.94
N LEU A 94 5.51 3.77 -6.89
CA LEU A 94 4.18 3.54 -7.45
C LEU A 94 3.12 4.40 -6.75
N VAL A 95 3.12 4.42 -5.41
CA VAL A 95 2.19 5.22 -4.61
C VAL A 95 2.43 6.72 -4.84
N GLY A 96 3.69 7.14 -4.86
CA GLY A 96 4.08 8.52 -5.13
C GLY A 96 3.68 8.98 -6.53
N ALA A 97 3.96 8.17 -7.56
CA ALA A 97 3.54 8.46 -8.93
C ALA A 97 2.01 8.56 -9.04
N ASN A 98 1.29 7.67 -8.37
CA ASN A 98 -0.17 7.71 -8.36
C ASN A 98 -0.70 9.01 -7.72
N GLY A 99 -0.10 9.45 -6.60
CA GLY A 99 -0.52 10.66 -5.89
C GLY A 99 -0.10 11.98 -6.54
N TRP A 100 1.11 12.07 -7.09
CA TRP A 100 1.68 13.33 -7.57
C TRP A 100 1.67 13.51 -9.10
N LEU A 101 1.61 12.43 -9.87
CA LEU A 101 1.56 12.51 -11.34
C LEU A 101 0.16 12.19 -11.85
N VAL A 102 -0.44 11.09 -11.40
CA VAL A 102 -1.72 10.61 -11.96
C VAL A 102 -2.93 11.35 -11.38
N ALA A 103 -2.98 11.53 -10.05
CA ALA A 103 -4.14 12.17 -9.42
C ALA A 103 -4.40 13.61 -9.92
N PRO A 104 -3.39 14.48 -10.12
CA PRO A 104 -3.61 15.82 -10.67
C PRO A 104 -4.18 15.81 -12.09
N GLU A 105 -3.75 14.89 -12.94
CA GLU A 105 -4.28 14.73 -14.30
C GLU A 105 -5.76 14.33 -14.27
N ILE A 106 -6.12 13.36 -13.43
CA ILE A 106 -7.52 12.94 -13.26
C ILE A 106 -8.38 14.11 -12.79
N GLU A 107 -7.90 14.89 -11.82
CA GLU A 107 -8.63 16.03 -11.27
C GLU A 107 -8.80 17.15 -12.30
N SER A 108 -7.77 17.43 -13.11
CA SER A 108 -7.86 18.40 -14.20
C SER A 108 -8.96 18.05 -15.22
N ILE A 109 -9.11 16.76 -15.52
CA ILE A 109 -10.14 16.26 -16.45
C ILE A 109 -11.52 16.41 -15.82
N LYS A 110 -11.69 16.07 -14.54
CA LYS A 110 -12.96 16.27 -13.82
C LYS A 110 -13.36 17.75 -13.79
N HIS A 111 -12.42 18.66 -13.55
CA HIS A 111 -12.70 20.10 -13.58
C HIS A 111 -13.14 20.59 -14.97
N ALA A 112 -12.56 20.07 -16.05
CA ALA A 112 -12.94 20.46 -17.41
C ALA A 112 -14.27 19.84 -17.86
N ALA A 113 -14.54 18.60 -17.44
CA ALA A 113 -15.65 17.78 -17.90
C ALA A 113 -16.95 17.96 -17.07
N GLY A 114 -16.83 18.32 -15.80
CA GLY A 114 -17.94 18.29 -14.85
C GLY A 114 -18.41 16.85 -14.59
N ALA A 115 -19.66 16.53 -14.93
CA ALA A 115 -20.25 15.21 -14.74
C ALA A 115 -19.79 14.23 -15.84
N ILE A 116 -18.66 13.55 -15.61
CA ILE A 116 -18.04 12.62 -16.58
C ILE A 116 -18.97 11.50 -17.03
N ASP A 117 -19.88 11.08 -16.15
CA ASP A 117 -20.87 10.04 -16.41
C ASP A 117 -21.95 10.48 -17.43
N GLN A 118 -22.20 11.78 -17.55
CA GLN A 118 -23.17 12.36 -18.50
C GLN A 118 -22.60 12.59 -19.90
N LEU A 119 -21.27 12.59 -20.05
CA LEU A 119 -20.60 12.72 -21.35
C LEU A 119 -20.83 11.48 -22.21
N ALA A 120 -20.90 11.67 -23.53
CA ALA A 120 -20.99 10.57 -24.49
C ALA A 120 -19.74 9.66 -24.38
N LYS A 121 -19.89 8.38 -24.76
CA LYS A 121 -18.79 7.39 -24.62
C LYS A 121 -17.57 7.70 -25.48
N ASP A 122 -17.79 8.34 -26.61
CA ASP A 122 -16.80 8.81 -27.58
C ASP A 122 -16.26 10.21 -27.27
N ASP A 123 -16.73 10.83 -26.19
CA ASP A 123 -16.22 12.13 -25.76
C ASP A 123 -14.73 12.03 -25.39
N PRO A 124 -13.86 12.91 -25.94
CA PRO A 124 -12.43 12.88 -25.69
C PRO A 124 -12.05 12.99 -24.20
N LEU A 125 -12.80 13.77 -23.41
CA LEU A 125 -12.54 13.93 -21.98
C LEU A 125 -12.90 12.67 -21.21
N ARG A 126 -14.02 12.01 -21.55
CA ARG A 126 -14.41 10.74 -20.95
C ARG A 126 -13.41 9.63 -21.25
N MET A 127 -12.90 9.57 -22.49
CA MET A 127 -11.85 8.63 -22.88
C MET A 127 -10.54 8.90 -22.12
N LYS A 128 -10.11 10.17 -22.05
CA LYS A 128 -8.89 10.56 -21.32
C LYS A 128 -9.01 10.24 -19.82
N PHE A 129 -10.18 10.46 -19.22
CA PHE A 129 -10.45 10.06 -17.84
C PHE A 129 -10.30 8.55 -17.66
N GLY A 130 -10.93 7.73 -18.52
CA GLY A 130 -10.83 6.28 -18.46
C GLY A 130 -9.39 5.76 -18.55
N MET A 131 -8.58 6.38 -19.42
CA MET A 131 -7.16 6.05 -19.54
C MET A 131 -6.39 6.34 -18.25
N TRP A 132 -6.46 7.57 -17.72
CA TRP A 132 -5.73 7.92 -16.49
C TRP A 132 -6.24 7.19 -15.26
N HIS A 133 -7.55 6.96 -15.18
CA HIS A 133 -8.14 6.14 -14.13
C HIS A 133 -7.62 4.69 -14.19
N GLY A 134 -7.55 4.09 -15.38
CA GLY A 134 -6.97 2.76 -15.59
C GLY A 134 -5.49 2.70 -15.20
N VAL A 135 -4.69 3.71 -15.57
CA VAL A 135 -3.29 3.83 -15.14
C VAL A 135 -3.20 3.86 -13.61
N SER A 136 -4.04 4.66 -12.94
CA SER A 136 -4.11 4.72 -11.48
C SER A 136 -4.43 3.35 -10.87
N SER A 137 -5.41 2.62 -11.43
CA SER A 137 -5.78 1.29 -10.97
C SER A 137 -4.62 0.29 -11.09
N ILE A 138 -3.86 0.33 -12.19
CA ILE A 138 -2.70 -0.55 -12.40
C ILE A 138 -1.59 -0.22 -11.39
N LEU A 139 -1.27 1.06 -11.18
CA LEU A 139 -0.26 1.46 -10.19
C LEU A 139 -0.67 1.01 -8.78
N HIS A 140 -1.94 1.18 -8.42
CA HIS A 140 -2.47 0.76 -7.14
C HIS A 140 -2.42 -0.76 -6.95
N LEU A 141 -2.76 -1.53 -7.99
CA LEU A 141 -2.66 -2.99 -7.97
C LEU A 141 -1.20 -3.44 -7.79
N LEU A 142 -0.27 -2.89 -8.55
CA LEU A 142 1.15 -3.23 -8.44
C LEU A 142 1.72 -2.87 -7.06
N ALA A 143 1.34 -1.73 -6.49
CA ALA A 143 1.71 -1.34 -5.13
C ALA A 143 1.16 -2.32 -4.09
N SER A 144 -0.10 -2.76 -4.28
CA SER A 144 -0.76 -3.73 -3.41
C SER A 144 -0.07 -5.10 -3.45
N LEU A 145 0.33 -5.55 -4.65
CA LEU A 145 1.09 -6.79 -4.82
C LEU A 145 2.49 -6.69 -4.21
N ALA A 146 3.20 -5.57 -4.39
CA ALA A 146 4.49 -5.35 -3.75
C ALA A 146 4.39 -5.40 -2.22
N ALA A 147 3.35 -4.76 -1.64
CA ALA A 147 3.07 -4.81 -0.21
C ALA A 147 2.77 -6.24 0.27
N ALA A 148 1.97 -6.99 -0.48
CA ALA A 148 1.65 -8.38 -0.17
C ALA A 148 2.91 -9.27 -0.18
N VAL A 149 3.76 -9.14 -1.20
CA VAL A 149 5.01 -9.89 -1.31
C VAL A 149 5.95 -9.57 -0.14
N LEU A 150 6.10 -8.29 0.21
CA LEU A 150 6.87 -7.88 1.39
C LEU A 150 6.32 -8.48 2.68
N LEU A 151 5.00 -8.43 2.88
CA LEU A 151 4.33 -8.97 4.05
C LEU A 151 4.53 -10.49 4.16
N MET A 152 4.39 -11.23 3.05
CA MET A 152 4.58 -12.68 3.01
C MET A 152 6.04 -13.08 3.27
N LYS A 153 7.01 -12.36 2.70
CA LYS A 153 8.44 -12.59 2.96
C LYS A 153 8.77 -12.32 4.43
N GLY A 154 8.20 -11.26 5.00
CA GLY A 154 8.30 -10.97 6.44
C GLY A 154 7.61 -12.02 7.33
N ALA A 155 6.59 -12.72 6.82
CA ALA A 155 5.84 -13.78 7.52
C ALA A 155 6.63 -15.10 7.63
N GLY A 156 7.45 -15.44 6.64
CA GLY A 156 8.21 -16.71 6.59
C GLY A 156 9.36 -16.84 7.59
N THR A 157 9.85 -15.74 8.17
CA THR A 157 11.05 -15.74 9.04
C THR A 157 10.78 -16.13 10.51
N GLN A 158 9.51 -16.18 10.96
CA GLN A 158 9.19 -16.48 12.37
C GLN A 158 9.04 -17.97 12.69
N THR A 159 8.65 -18.81 11.74
CA THR A 159 8.50 -20.26 11.98
C THR A 159 9.83 -20.92 12.34
N ALA A 160 10.95 -20.35 11.89
CA ALA A 160 12.29 -20.84 12.24
C ALA A 160 12.85 -20.23 13.55
N ALA A 161 12.42 -19.03 13.94
CA ALA A 161 12.99 -18.32 15.10
C ALA A 161 12.36 -18.72 16.44
N CYS A 162 11.14 -19.28 16.43
CA CYS A 162 10.45 -19.84 17.60
C CYS A 162 10.27 -21.35 17.49
N GLN A 163 11.33 -22.10 17.14
CA GLN A 163 11.42 -23.46 17.68
C GLN A 163 12.06 -23.36 19.07
N PRO A 164 11.32 -23.63 20.17
CA PRO A 164 12.00 -23.97 21.41
C PRO A 164 12.86 -25.18 21.07
N SER A 165 14.18 -25.02 21.15
CA SER A 165 15.13 -26.11 20.96
C SER A 165 14.75 -27.23 21.93
N GLY A 166 14.02 -28.23 21.42
CA GLY A 166 13.75 -29.50 22.07
C GLY A 166 15.02 -30.34 22.14
N LYS A 167 16.05 -29.81 22.83
CA LYS A 167 17.26 -30.52 23.19
C LYS A 167 17.52 -30.27 24.67
N GLY A 168 17.19 -31.28 25.48
CA GLY A 168 17.81 -31.48 26.78
C GLY A 168 16.89 -31.46 28.01
N CYS A 169 15.82 -32.25 28.03
CA CYS A 169 15.45 -32.93 29.28
C CYS A 169 16.02 -34.35 29.19
N ALA A 170 17.23 -34.54 29.70
CA ALA A 170 17.81 -35.86 29.96
C ALA A 170 18.87 -35.77 31.07
N SER A 171 18.58 -36.46 32.19
CA SER A 171 19.49 -37.03 33.20
C SER A 171 20.42 -36.05 33.95
N VAL A 172 20.54 -36.04 35.28
CA VAL A 172 20.52 -37.08 36.33
C VAL A 172 19.96 -36.46 37.61
#